data_AF-A0A956A0G6-F1
#
_entry.id   AF-A0A956A0G6-F1
#
_cell.length_a   1.000
_cell.length_b   1.000
_cell.length_c   1.000
_cell.angle_alpha   90.00
_cell.angle_beta   90.00
_cell.angle_gamma   90.00
#
_symmetry.space_group_name_H-M   'P 1'
#
loop_
_entity.id
_entity.type
_entity.pdbx_description
1 polymer ?
#
loop_
_entity_poly.entity_id
_entity_poly.type
_entity_poly.pdbx_seq_one_letter_code
_entity_poly.pdbx_strand_id
1 'polypeptide(L)'
;MSLFRDDERAIAEGLAALADTNPFGPERIDHERGALGSAFARYSDVWHVDVALDGLNPKTSALRDVAGSLADRARERLASGGAGRASARDLVVYEALCRFALYMAYEDELMALVRAGERGERASGRVACWPRFERDHARLLRIEGVRLPAAVAASAGTLFAWGFQIRRAFHHVFRRIYGGSMPAARLRAAVWESIFTRDPARYRRALVDRMGDVPTLITGETGTGKELVARAIALSRFIAFDVERGTFAEDYATCFHAVNLAALSPGLIESELFGHRRGSFTGALEDRAGWLEACSERGSVFLDEIGELAPELQVKLLRVLEQRTFQRIGETRDRRFAGKILAATNRDLAAEIDDGRFREDLFYRLCADAVRTPTLREQLADAPDDLPNLLLVIARRVAGDDEAPALVDEVQRCVARDLGADYAWPGNVRELEQCVRSVLVRGTYRPERTRRRATGGLAGELARAIEDGALGADDLVRLYCTHVYARTRSYEETGRRLGLDRRTVKAKLDRERLARLEDGDA
;
A
#
# COMPACT_ATOMS: atom_id res chain seq x y z
N MET A 1 -8.74 -10.68 -45.27
CA MET A 1 -9.51 -11.48 -44.30
C MET A 1 -8.94 -11.20 -42.93
N SER A 2 -9.79 -10.86 -41.97
CA SER A 2 -9.41 -10.64 -40.57
C SER A 2 -8.78 -11.89 -39.95
N LEU A 3 -7.75 -11.72 -39.11
CA LEU A 3 -7.12 -12.82 -38.35
C LEU A 3 -8.11 -13.49 -37.38
N PHE A 4 -8.92 -12.66 -36.73
CA PHE A 4 -9.98 -13.06 -35.80
C PHE A 4 -11.32 -13.07 -36.53
N ARG A 5 -12.15 -14.08 -36.28
CA ARG A 5 -13.53 -14.06 -36.75
C ARG A 5 -14.33 -12.96 -36.03
N ASP A 6 -15.49 -12.59 -36.56
CA ASP A 6 -16.30 -11.50 -35.99
C ASP A 6 -16.74 -11.81 -34.55
N ASP A 7 -17.04 -13.07 -34.24
CA ASP A 7 -17.35 -13.59 -32.90
C ASP A 7 -16.13 -13.68 -31.97
N GLU A 8 -14.92 -13.78 -32.53
CA GLU A 8 -13.66 -13.84 -31.78
C GLU A 8 -13.02 -12.47 -31.53
N ARG A 9 -13.33 -11.46 -32.35
CA ARG A 9 -12.63 -10.17 -32.33
C ARG A 9 -12.79 -9.44 -31.00
N ALA A 10 -14.01 -9.34 -30.50
CA ALA A 10 -14.27 -8.67 -29.21
C ALA A 10 -13.56 -9.38 -28.05
N ILE A 11 -13.52 -10.72 -28.09
CA ILE A 11 -12.83 -11.55 -27.10
C ILE A 11 -11.31 -11.29 -27.17
N ALA A 12 -10.74 -11.31 -28.38
CA ALA A 12 -9.32 -11.06 -28.60
C ALA A 12 -8.90 -9.67 -28.12
N GLU A 13 -9.69 -8.64 -28.46
CA GLU A 13 -9.44 -7.26 -28.04
C GLU A 13 -9.57 -7.09 -26.52
N GLY A 14 -10.57 -7.73 -25.90
CA GLY A 14 -10.72 -7.78 -24.44
C GLY A 14 -9.50 -8.40 -23.76
N LEU A 15 -9.10 -9.62 -24.16
CA LEU A 15 -7.94 -10.33 -23.61
C LEU A 15 -6.62 -9.59 -23.85
N ALA A 16 -6.45 -8.99 -25.04
CA ALA A 16 -5.30 -8.17 -25.37
C ALA A 16 -5.21 -6.94 -24.45
N ALA A 17 -6.34 -6.27 -24.17
CA ALA A 17 -6.37 -5.15 -23.25
C ALA A 17 -5.99 -5.58 -21.83
N LEU A 18 -6.52 -6.72 -21.34
CA LEU A 18 -6.19 -7.27 -20.02
C LEU A 18 -4.69 -7.47 -19.77
N ALA A 19 -3.88 -7.61 -20.84
CA ALA A 19 -2.43 -7.76 -20.75
C ALA A 19 -1.72 -6.49 -20.23
N ASP A 20 -2.30 -5.31 -20.47
CA ASP A 20 -1.69 -4.01 -20.20
C ASP A 20 -2.58 -3.10 -19.33
N THR A 21 -3.71 -3.61 -18.79
CA THR A 21 -4.60 -2.88 -17.87
C THR A 21 -4.15 -2.99 -16.41
N ASN A 22 -4.37 -1.94 -15.62
CA ASN A 22 -4.28 -2.00 -14.16
C ASN A 22 -5.34 -2.99 -13.60
N PRO A 23 -4.93 -4.09 -12.96
CA PRO A 23 -5.86 -5.11 -12.48
C PRO A 23 -6.83 -4.59 -11.40
N PHE A 24 -6.47 -3.50 -10.71
CA PHE A 24 -7.27 -2.93 -9.64
C PHE A 24 -8.17 -1.78 -10.08
N GLY A 25 -8.07 -1.37 -11.35
CA GLY A 25 -8.89 -0.31 -11.92
C GLY A 25 -10.26 -0.83 -12.40
N PRO A 26 -11.28 0.03 -12.49
CA PRO A 26 -12.61 -0.34 -12.97
C PRO A 26 -12.59 -0.80 -14.44
N GLU A 27 -11.67 -0.28 -15.26
CA GLU A 27 -11.50 -0.65 -16.68
C GLU A 27 -11.29 -2.16 -16.89
N ARG A 28 -10.67 -2.84 -15.91
CA ARG A 28 -10.47 -4.30 -15.92
C ARG A 28 -11.78 -5.05 -16.12
N ILE A 29 -12.86 -4.61 -15.46
CA ILE A 29 -14.16 -5.27 -15.49
C ILE A 29 -14.76 -5.22 -16.88
N ASP A 30 -14.63 -4.09 -17.58
CA ASP A 30 -15.15 -3.93 -18.94
C ASP A 30 -14.39 -4.82 -19.93
N HIS A 31 -13.08 -4.94 -19.78
CA HIS A 31 -12.27 -5.86 -20.58
C HIS A 31 -12.58 -7.33 -20.29
N GLU A 32 -12.83 -7.70 -19.03
CA GLU A 32 -13.27 -9.05 -18.66
C GLU A 32 -14.64 -9.38 -19.24
N ARG A 33 -15.57 -8.40 -19.25
CA ARG A 33 -16.88 -8.55 -19.88
C ARG A 33 -16.74 -8.78 -21.38
N GLY A 34 -15.88 -8.02 -22.06
CA GLY A 34 -15.57 -8.22 -23.48
C GLY A 34 -14.94 -9.59 -23.77
N ALA A 35 -14.05 -10.06 -22.90
CA ALA A 35 -13.35 -11.33 -23.04
C ALA A 35 -14.23 -12.56 -22.77
N LEU A 36 -15.14 -12.49 -21.79
CA LEU A 36 -15.95 -13.64 -21.37
C LEU A 36 -17.36 -13.64 -21.98
N GLY A 37 -17.84 -12.51 -22.52
CA GLY A 37 -19.17 -12.41 -23.12
C GLY A 37 -20.27 -12.89 -22.16
N SER A 38 -21.07 -13.87 -22.59
CA SER A 38 -22.14 -14.45 -21.76
C SER A 38 -21.64 -15.26 -20.56
N ALA A 39 -20.37 -15.69 -20.55
CA ALA A 39 -19.75 -16.37 -19.40
C ALA A 39 -19.26 -15.38 -18.34
N PHE A 40 -19.38 -14.06 -18.57
CA PHE A 40 -19.01 -13.05 -17.58
C PHE A 40 -19.96 -13.07 -16.38
N ALA A 41 -19.44 -13.48 -15.22
CA ALA A 41 -20.12 -13.32 -13.93
C ALA A 41 -19.56 -12.09 -13.20
N ARG A 42 -20.42 -11.09 -12.95
CA ARG A 42 -20.05 -9.94 -12.10
C ARG A 42 -19.91 -10.46 -10.66
N TYR A 43 -18.73 -10.28 -10.10
CA TYR A 43 -18.37 -10.78 -8.77
C TYR A 43 -18.28 -9.65 -7.74
N SER A 44 -17.54 -8.59 -8.08
CA SER A 44 -17.46 -7.35 -7.30
C SER A 44 -17.11 -6.20 -8.25
N ASP A 45 -17.39 -4.98 -7.81
CA ASP A 45 -17.06 -3.74 -8.52
C ASP A 45 -15.58 -3.37 -8.40
N VAL A 46 -14.88 -4.03 -7.47
CA VAL A 46 -13.43 -3.90 -7.31
C VAL A 46 -12.79 -5.26 -7.06
N TRP A 47 -11.60 -5.46 -7.61
CA TRP A 47 -10.85 -6.67 -7.29
C TRP A 47 -10.28 -6.56 -5.87
N HIS A 48 -10.68 -7.49 -5.02
CA HIS A 48 -10.20 -7.68 -3.66
C HIS A 48 -10.00 -9.19 -3.41
N VAL A 49 -9.16 -9.55 -2.42
CA VAL A 49 -9.12 -10.94 -1.96
C VAL A 49 -10.41 -11.19 -1.21
N ASP A 50 -11.26 -12.06 -1.76
CA ASP A 50 -12.30 -12.67 -0.95
C ASP A 50 -11.69 -13.84 -0.19
N VAL A 51 -11.73 -13.67 1.12
CA VAL A 51 -11.16 -14.58 2.10
C VAL A 51 -12.00 -15.87 2.17
N ALA A 52 -13.28 -15.82 1.78
CA ALA A 52 -14.16 -16.98 1.65
C ALA A 52 -13.85 -17.85 0.41
N LEU A 53 -13.18 -17.29 -0.59
CA LEU A 53 -12.74 -18.01 -1.80
C LEU A 53 -11.26 -18.37 -1.77
N ASP A 54 -10.57 -18.22 -0.63
CA ASP A 54 -9.11 -18.32 -0.50
C ASP A 54 -8.35 -17.51 -1.57
N GLY A 55 -8.94 -16.39 -2.01
CA GLY A 55 -8.39 -15.52 -3.04
C GLY A 55 -8.49 -16.05 -4.48
N LEU A 56 -9.22 -17.15 -4.72
CA LEU A 56 -9.52 -17.64 -6.07
C LEU A 56 -10.60 -16.76 -6.71
N ASN A 57 -10.22 -16.04 -7.77
CA ASN A 57 -11.18 -15.40 -8.65
C ASN A 57 -11.66 -16.44 -9.68
N PRO A 58 -12.94 -16.84 -9.70
CA PRO A 58 -13.44 -17.89 -10.61
C PRO A 58 -13.31 -17.51 -12.09
N LYS A 59 -13.13 -16.23 -12.41
CA LYS A 59 -12.87 -15.77 -13.78
C LYS A 59 -11.45 -16.12 -14.27
N THR A 60 -10.49 -16.34 -13.38
CA THR A 60 -9.09 -16.56 -13.74
C THR A 60 -8.91 -17.82 -14.60
N SER A 61 -9.55 -18.94 -14.26
CA SER A 61 -9.49 -20.17 -15.05
C SER A 61 -10.17 -20.01 -16.41
N ALA A 62 -11.37 -19.42 -16.43
CA ALA A 62 -12.09 -19.15 -17.67
C ALA A 62 -11.27 -18.25 -18.63
N LEU A 63 -10.65 -17.18 -18.11
CA LEU A 63 -9.78 -16.31 -18.90
C LEU A 63 -8.53 -17.05 -19.42
N ARG A 64 -7.93 -17.93 -18.60
CA ARG A 64 -6.77 -18.77 -19.00
C ARG A 64 -7.13 -19.66 -20.18
N ASP A 65 -8.25 -20.37 -20.10
CA ASP A 65 -8.68 -21.33 -21.13
C ASP A 65 -9.04 -20.62 -22.44
N VAL A 66 -9.82 -19.54 -22.37
CA VAL A 66 -10.21 -18.76 -23.55
C VAL A 66 -8.97 -18.14 -24.21
N ALA A 67 -8.03 -17.59 -23.42
CA ALA A 67 -6.82 -16.98 -23.95
C ALA A 67 -5.91 -17.98 -24.67
N GLY A 68 -5.64 -19.13 -24.06
CA GLY A 68 -4.82 -20.18 -24.66
C GLY A 68 -5.43 -20.69 -25.97
N SER A 69 -6.71 -21.05 -25.93
CA SER A 69 -7.44 -21.58 -27.09
C SER A 69 -7.49 -20.60 -28.27
N LEU A 70 -7.73 -19.31 -27.99
CA LEU A 70 -7.80 -18.28 -29.03
C LEU A 70 -6.42 -17.96 -29.61
N ALA A 71 -5.37 -17.94 -28.77
CA ALA A 71 -3.99 -17.74 -29.22
C ALA A 71 -3.54 -18.86 -30.17
N ASP A 72 -3.83 -20.12 -29.83
CA ASP A 72 -3.48 -21.28 -30.67
C ASP A 72 -4.20 -21.24 -32.03
N ARG A 73 -5.52 -20.96 -32.06
CA ARG A 73 -6.26 -20.81 -33.32
C ARG A 73 -5.73 -19.67 -34.20
N ALA A 74 -5.43 -18.53 -33.61
CA ALA A 74 -4.87 -17.39 -34.35
C ALA A 74 -3.48 -17.70 -34.90
N ARG A 75 -2.64 -18.39 -34.11
CA ARG A 75 -1.32 -18.87 -34.53
C ARG A 75 -1.41 -19.81 -35.74
N GLU A 76 -2.32 -20.78 -35.71
CA GLU A 76 -2.53 -21.72 -36.82
C GLU A 76 -2.93 -21.01 -38.12
N ARG A 77 -3.81 -20.01 -38.03
CA ARG A 77 -4.21 -19.19 -39.19
C ARG A 77 -3.05 -18.38 -39.75
N LEU A 78 -2.21 -17.80 -38.89
CA LEU A 78 -1.01 -17.09 -39.33
C LEU A 78 -0.02 -18.03 -40.05
N ALA A 79 0.21 -19.23 -39.51
CA ALA A 79 1.13 -20.21 -40.07
C ALA A 79 0.65 -20.84 -41.40
N SER A 80 -0.67 -20.98 -41.59
CA SER A 80 -1.29 -21.56 -42.81
C SER A 80 -1.47 -20.56 -43.97
N GLY A 81 -0.71 -19.46 -43.98
CA GLY A 81 -0.76 -18.45 -45.05
C GLY A 81 -1.66 -17.24 -44.76
N GLY A 82 -2.22 -17.12 -43.55
CA GLY A 82 -2.96 -15.94 -43.10
C GLY A 82 -2.08 -14.70 -42.85
N ALA A 83 -0.75 -14.86 -42.81
CA ALA A 83 0.23 -13.79 -42.63
C ALA A 83 0.03 -12.60 -43.57
N GLY A 84 -0.18 -12.85 -44.86
CA GLY A 84 -0.40 -11.79 -45.87
C GLY A 84 -1.79 -11.15 -45.84
N ARG A 85 -2.70 -11.65 -44.99
CA ARG A 85 -4.10 -11.19 -44.90
C ARG A 85 -4.41 -10.48 -43.58
N ALA A 86 -3.60 -10.66 -42.54
CA ALA A 86 -3.77 -10.03 -41.25
C ALA A 86 -3.42 -8.54 -41.31
N SER A 87 -4.28 -7.68 -40.74
CA SER A 87 -3.99 -6.25 -40.63
C SER A 87 -2.93 -5.99 -39.56
N ALA A 88 -2.26 -4.83 -39.62
CA ALA A 88 -1.32 -4.43 -38.57
C ALA A 88 -1.99 -4.39 -37.18
N ARG A 89 -3.25 -3.96 -37.11
CA ARG A 89 -4.07 -3.98 -35.89
C ARG A 89 -4.27 -5.39 -35.35
N ASP A 90 -4.56 -6.36 -36.23
CA ASP A 90 -4.73 -7.76 -35.82
C ASP A 90 -3.45 -8.33 -35.23
N LEU A 91 -2.29 -8.00 -35.80
CA LEU A 91 -1.01 -8.46 -35.29
C LEU A 91 -0.66 -7.85 -33.91
N VAL A 92 -1.07 -6.60 -33.64
CA VAL A 92 -0.94 -5.99 -32.30
C VAL A 92 -1.80 -6.74 -31.28
N VAL A 93 -3.06 -7.02 -31.63
CA VAL A 93 -4.00 -7.75 -30.76
C VAL A 93 -3.49 -9.17 -30.49
N TYR A 94 -3.05 -9.88 -31.53
CA TYR A 94 -2.49 -11.22 -31.41
C TYR A 94 -1.27 -11.28 -30.48
N GLU A 95 -0.32 -10.34 -30.64
CA GLU A 95 0.86 -10.30 -29.80
C GLU A 95 0.52 -10.06 -28.31
N ALA A 96 -0.40 -9.13 -28.03
CA ALA A 96 -0.86 -8.86 -26.67
C ALA A 96 -1.62 -10.05 -26.07
N LEU A 97 -2.49 -10.70 -26.86
CA LEU A 97 -3.17 -11.95 -26.49
C LEU A 97 -2.17 -13.04 -26.12
N CYS A 98 -1.12 -13.25 -26.93
CA CYS A 98 -0.08 -14.24 -26.62
C CYS A 98 0.66 -13.94 -25.32
N ARG A 99 0.97 -12.66 -25.04
CA ARG A 99 1.57 -12.28 -23.74
C ARG A 99 0.66 -12.64 -22.57
N PHE A 100 -0.64 -12.31 -22.68
CA PHE A 100 -1.61 -12.62 -21.65
C PHE A 100 -1.75 -14.14 -21.46
N ALA A 101 -1.90 -14.90 -22.55
CA ALA A 101 -2.00 -16.36 -22.53
C ALA A 101 -0.77 -17.02 -21.88
N LEU A 102 0.45 -16.57 -22.23
CA LEU A 102 1.69 -17.07 -21.64
C LEU A 102 1.78 -16.75 -20.14
N TYR A 103 1.39 -15.55 -19.72
CA TYR A 103 1.35 -15.21 -18.29
C TYR A 103 0.37 -16.12 -17.54
N MET A 104 -0.85 -16.26 -18.05
CA MET A 104 -1.90 -17.08 -17.41
C MET A 104 -1.51 -18.57 -17.35
N ALA A 105 -0.84 -19.09 -18.38
CA ALA A 105 -0.41 -20.49 -18.43
C ALA A 105 0.71 -20.85 -17.43
N TYR A 106 1.44 -19.86 -16.93
CA TYR A 106 2.57 -20.03 -16.00
C TYR A 106 2.36 -19.33 -14.66
N GLU A 107 1.16 -18.78 -14.41
CA GLU A 107 0.85 -17.98 -13.23
C GLU A 107 1.12 -18.73 -11.92
N ASP A 108 0.82 -20.03 -11.89
CA ASP A 108 0.97 -20.88 -10.71
C ASP A 108 2.45 -21.18 -10.41
N GLU A 109 3.25 -21.49 -11.43
CA GLU A 109 4.70 -21.67 -11.30
C GLU A 109 5.41 -20.36 -10.92
N LEU A 110 4.98 -19.24 -11.53
CA LEU A 110 5.48 -17.92 -11.14
C LEU A 110 5.12 -17.63 -9.68
N MET A 111 3.91 -17.98 -9.23
CA MET A 111 3.48 -17.81 -7.84
C MET A 111 4.31 -18.67 -6.89
N ALA A 112 4.64 -19.91 -7.27
CA ALA A 112 5.52 -20.77 -6.49
C ALA A 112 6.91 -20.13 -6.30
N LEU A 113 7.47 -19.50 -7.33
CA LEU A 113 8.73 -18.74 -7.24
C LEU A 113 8.60 -17.53 -6.30
N VAL A 114 7.47 -16.82 -6.32
CA VAL A 114 7.21 -15.74 -5.35
C VAL A 114 7.25 -16.30 -3.93
N ARG A 115 6.48 -17.35 -3.64
CA ARG A 115 6.41 -17.92 -2.28
C ARG A 115 7.76 -18.47 -1.80
N ALA A 116 8.56 -19.06 -2.69
CA ALA A 116 9.91 -19.52 -2.35
C ALA A 116 10.82 -18.36 -1.91
N GLY A 117 10.79 -17.23 -2.65
CA GLY A 117 11.51 -16.02 -2.24
C GLY A 117 11.06 -15.46 -0.89
N GLU A 118 9.75 -15.51 -0.56
CA GLU A 118 9.27 -15.07 0.76
C GLU A 118 9.80 -15.96 1.90
N ARG A 119 10.09 -17.24 1.64
CA ARG A 119 10.70 -18.16 2.61
C ARG A 119 12.23 -18.06 2.67
N GLY A 120 12.84 -17.18 1.87
CA GLY A 120 14.30 -17.09 1.75
C GLY A 120 14.94 -18.31 1.08
N GLU A 121 14.14 -19.13 0.39
CA GLU A 121 14.62 -20.27 -0.37
C GLU A 121 15.23 -19.74 -1.66
N ARG A 122 16.54 -19.49 -1.66
CA ARG A 122 17.26 -19.22 -2.92
C ARG A 122 17.05 -20.40 -3.85
N ALA A 123 16.60 -20.11 -5.08
CA ALA A 123 16.57 -21.11 -6.14
C ALA A 123 18.01 -21.63 -6.35
N SER A 124 18.32 -22.79 -5.77
CA SER A 124 19.58 -23.49 -5.97
C SER A 124 19.53 -24.22 -7.31
N GLY A 125 19.65 -23.46 -8.39
CA GLY A 125 19.67 -23.97 -9.76
C GLY A 125 18.64 -23.33 -10.68
N ARG A 126 18.54 -23.91 -11.88
CA ARG A 126 17.69 -23.40 -12.96
C ARG A 126 16.22 -23.43 -12.57
N VAL A 127 15.49 -22.38 -12.92
CA VAL A 127 14.03 -22.30 -12.78
C VAL A 127 13.39 -23.41 -13.63
N ALA A 128 12.70 -24.34 -12.98
CA ALA A 128 12.27 -25.59 -13.59
C ALA A 128 11.34 -25.41 -14.81
N CYS A 129 10.43 -24.41 -14.77
CA CYS A 129 9.49 -24.15 -15.85
C CYS A 129 10.10 -23.40 -17.05
N TRP A 130 11.32 -22.86 -16.91
CA TRP A 130 11.94 -22.02 -17.94
C TRP A 130 12.06 -22.68 -19.33
N PRO A 131 12.57 -23.92 -19.47
CA PRO A 131 12.68 -24.55 -20.79
C PRO A 131 11.32 -24.75 -21.49
N ARG A 132 10.25 -24.96 -20.71
CA ARG A 132 8.89 -25.09 -21.25
C ARG A 132 8.39 -23.72 -21.71
N PHE A 133 8.59 -22.69 -20.88
CA PHE A 133 8.21 -21.31 -21.20
C PHE A 133 8.87 -20.82 -22.49
N GLU A 134 10.17 -21.05 -22.65
CA GLU A 134 10.92 -20.64 -23.84
C GLU A 134 10.38 -21.29 -25.12
N ARG A 135 10.03 -22.59 -25.07
CA ARG A 135 9.41 -23.30 -26.20
C ARG A 135 8.04 -22.74 -26.55
N ASP A 136 7.18 -22.50 -25.56
CA ASP A 136 5.84 -21.96 -25.78
C ASP A 136 5.88 -20.54 -26.32
N HIS A 137 6.78 -19.71 -25.80
CA HIS A 137 7.08 -18.39 -26.32
C HIS A 137 7.48 -18.46 -27.79
N ALA A 138 8.45 -19.31 -28.16
CA ALA A 138 8.88 -19.48 -29.53
C ALA A 138 7.73 -19.96 -30.44
N ARG A 139 6.95 -20.95 -29.99
CA ARG A 139 5.81 -21.53 -30.72
C ARG A 139 4.74 -20.50 -31.08
N LEU A 140 4.44 -19.59 -30.15
CA LEU A 140 3.39 -18.58 -30.30
C LEU A 140 3.88 -17.32 -31.03
N LEU A 141 5.10 -16.85 -30.73
CA LEU A 141 5.56 -15.53 -31.18
C LEU A 141 6.59 -15.57 -32.32
N ARG A 142 7.23 -16.71 -32.60
CA ARG A 142 8.16 -16.87 -33.74
C ARG A 142 7.50 -17.68 -34.87
N ILE A 143 6.72 -16.97 -35.70
CA ILE A 143 6.02 -17.55 -36.85
C ILE A 143 6.78 -17.16 -38.13
N GLU A 144 7.15 -18.15 -38.93
CA GLU A 144 7.84 -17.93 -40.20
C GLU A 144 7.04 -17.02 -41.13
N GLY A 145 7.69 -16.03 -41.73
CA GLY A 145 7.05 -15.08 -42.64
C GLY A 145 6.12 -14.03 -42.00
N VAL A 146 5.97 -14.03 -40.66
CA VAL A 146 5.15 -13.03 -39.94
C VAL A 146 6.05 -12.13 -39.11
N ARG A 147 5.91 -10.81 -39.28
CA ARG A 147 6.57 -9.82 -38.43
C ARG A 147 5.55 -9.19 -37.47
N LEU A 148 5.70 -9.48 -36.18
CA LEU A 148 4.84 -8.88 -35.16
C LEU A 148 5.25 -7.41 -34.88
N PRO A 149 4.28 -6.51 -34.56
CA PRO A 149 4.50 -5.07 -34.57
C PRO A 149 5.40 -4.59 -33.44
N ALA A 150 5.37 -5.22 -32.27
CA ALA A 150 6.44 -5.05 -31.32
C ALA A 150 7.60 -5.96 -31.73
N ALA A 151 8.41 -5.48 -32.69
CA ALA A 151 9.69 -6.12 -33.03
C ALA A 151 10.69 -6.16 -31.84
N VAL A 152 10.38 -5.48 -30.74
CA VAL A 152 11.08 -5.50 -29.42
C VAL A 152 10.23 -6.23 -28.38
N ALA A 153 9.40 -7.20 -28.80
CA ALA A 153 8.79 -8.18 -27.92
C ALA A 153 9.93 -8.84 -27.13
N ALA A 154 10.08 -8.38 -25.88
CA ALA A 154 10.82 -8.97 -24.79
C ALA A 154 11.26 -10.39 -25.16
N SER A 155 12.57 -10.63 -25.29
CA SER A 155 13.09 -12.00 -25.41
C SER A 155 12.35 -12.91 -24.42
N ALA A 156 12.29 -14.21 -24.68
CA ALA A 156 11.60 -15.12 -23.75
C ALA A 156 12.01 -14.85 -22.28
N GLY A 157 13.28 -14.51 -22.02
CA GLY A 157 13.77 -14.13 -20.70
C GLY A 157 13.18 -12.82 -20.17
N THR A 158 13.12 -11.77 -20.97
CA THR A 158 12.48 -10.50 -20.57
C THR A 158 10.98 -10.68 -20.34
N LEU A 159 10.27 -11.48 -21.15
CA LEU A 159 8.84 -11.71 -20.95
C LEU A 159 8.59 -12.54 -19.68
N PHE A 160 9.44 -13.54 -19.42
CA PHE A 160 9.40 -14.34 -18.20
C PHE A 160 9.68 -13.49 -16.95
N ALA A 161 10.68 -12.62 -17.01
CA ALA A 161 11.00 -11.65 -15.96
C ALA A 161 9.83 -10.71 -15.67
N TRP A 162 9.16 -10.24 -16.71
CA TRP A 162 7.98 -9.38 -16.57
C TRP A 162 6.78 -10.14 -15.99
N GLY A 163 6.53 -11.37 -16.42
CA GLY A 163 5.51 -12.23 -15.82
C GLY A 163 5.77 -12.47 -14.33
N PHE A 164 7.03 -12.73 -13.96
CA PHE A 164 7.43 -12.85 -12.56
C PHE A 164 7.22 -11.54 -11.79
N GLN A 165 7.53 -10.39 -12.39
CA GLN A 165 7.27 -9.07 -11.79
C GLN A 165 5.78 -8.83 -11.57
N ILE A 166 4.93 -9.03 -12.58
CA ILE A 166 3.47 -8.92 -12.47
C ILE A 166 2.95 -9.81 -11.36
N ARG A 167 3.41 -11.07 -11.30
CA ARG A 167 2.92 -11.99 -10.29
C ARG A 167 3.30 -11.55 -8.88
N ARG A 168 4.55 -11.12 -8.67
CA ARG A 168 5.02 -10.55 -7.39
C ARG A 168 4.24 -9.30 -7.01
N ALA A 169 4.08 -8.36 -7.95
CA ALA A 169 3.34 -7.12 -7.73
C ALA A 169 1.93 -7.39 -7.27
N PHE A 170 1.23 -8.25 -7.99
CA PHE A 170 -0.09 -8.67 -7.63
C PHE A 170 -0.14 -9.25 -6.22
N HIS A 171 0.69 -10.26 -5.93
CA HIS A 171 0.74 -10.91 -4.61
C HIS A 171 1.02 -9.90 -3.48
N HIS A 172 2.03 -9.05 -3.65
CA HIS A 172 2.41 -8.11 -2.61
C HIS A 172 1.38 -7.01 -2.40
N VAL A 173 0.76 -6.48 -3.46
CA VAL A 173 -0.31 -5.48 -3.36
C VAL A 173 -1.55 -6.07 -2.68
N PHE A 174 -2.02 -7.25 -3.12
CA PHE A 174 -3.17 -7.91 -2.52
C PHE A 174 -2.95 -8.31 -1.06
N ARG A 175 -1.79 -8.91 -0.74
CA ARG A 175 -1.50 -9.35 0.63
C ARG A 175 -1.15 -8.24 1.60
N ARG A 176 -0.97 -7.00 1.15
CA ARG A 176 -0.56 -5.88 2.03
C ARG A 176 -1.61 -4.79 2.13
N ILE A 177 -2.56 -4.74 1.20
CA ILE A 177 -3.59 -3.70 1.11
C ILE A 177 -4.97 -4.37 1.10
N TYR A 178 -5.49 -4.59 2.30
CA TYR A 178 -6.74 -5.31 2.52
C TYR A 178 -7.96 -4.40 2.34
N GLY A 179 -9.12 -5.04 2.18
CA GLY A 179 -10.42 -4.38 2.13
C GLY A 179 -11.05 -4.36 0.73
N GLY A 180 -12.35 -4.60 0.70
CA GLY A 180 -13.23 -4.49 -0.47
C GLY A 180 -13.72 -3.06 -0.75
N SER A 181 -13.42 -2.09 0.11
CA SER A 181 -13.83 -0.69 -0.09
C SER A 181 -13.16 -0.03 -1.31
N MET A 182 -13.83 0.96 -1.89
CA MET A 182 -13.33 1.77 -3.00
C MET A 182 -12.04 2.55 -2.64
N PRO A 183 -11.90 3.16 -1.43
CA PRO A 183 -10.62 3.73 -1.01
C PRO A 183 -9.47 2.72 -1.02
N ALA A 184 -9.70 1.48 -0.57
CA ALA A 184 -8.69 0.43 -0.62
C ALA A 184 -8.35 0.02 -2.06
N ALA A 185 -9.35 -0.10 -2.93
CA ALA A 185 -9.15 -0.39 -4.35
C ALA A 185 -8.34 0.69 -5.07
N ARG A 186 -8.64 1.98 -4.82
CA ARG A 186 -7.88 3.11 -5.34
C ARG A 186 -6.43 3.10 -4.86
N LEU A 187 -6.18 2.75 -3.61
CA LEU A 187 -4.82 2.58 -3.10
C LEU A 187 -4.10 1.45 -3.84
N ARG A 188 -4.73 0.29 -4.06
CA ARG A 188 -4.13 -0.81 -4.84
C ARG A 188 -3.81 -0.38 -6.27
N ALA A 189 -4.72 0.35 -6.92
CA ALA A 189 -4.51 0.89 -8.26
C ALA A 189 -3.32 1.89 -8.30
N ALA A 190 -3.24 2.82 -7.35
CA ALA A 190 -2.14 3.78 -7.25
C ALA A 190 -0.79 3.09 -7.00
N VAL A 191 -0.75 2.06 -6.16
CA VAL A 191 0.47 1.27 -5.93
C VAL A 191 0.88 0.51 -7.19
N TRP A 192 -0.08 -0.04 -7.95
CA TRP A 192 0.21 -0.66 -9.23
C TRP A 192 0.81 0.32 -10.23
N GLU A 193 0.28 1.55 -10.29
CA GLU A 193 0.82 2.62 -11.13
C GLU A 193 2.21 3.08 -10.67
N SER A 194 2.49 3.08 -9.37
CA SER A 194 3.85 3.34 -8.86
C SER A 194 4.88 2.31 -9.36
N ILE A 195 4.44 1.05 -9.59
CA ILE A 195 5.29 -0.05 -10.06
C ILE A 195 5.40 -0.06 -11.60
N PHE A 196 4.28 0.07 -12.31
CA PHE A 196 4.18 -0.15 -13.77
C PHE A 196 3.81 1.09 -14.57
N THR A 197 3.64 2.24 -13.92
CA THR A 197 3.06 3.47 -14.47
C THR A 197 1.59 3.29 -14.91
N ARG A 198 0.95 4.40 -15.29
CA ARG A 198 -0.38 4.39 -15.93
C ARG A 198 -0.43 3.70 -17.31
N ASP A 199 0.73 3.45 -17.92
CA ASP A 199 0.87 2.83 -19.24
C ASP A 199 1.87 1.67 -19.13
N PRO A 200 1.42 0.47 -18.70
CA PRO A 200 2.28 -0.72 -18.55
C PRO A 200 3.02 -1.09 -19.84
N ALA A 201 2.43 -0.79 -21.00
CA ALA A 201 3.05 -1.02 -22.28
C ALA A 201 4.25 -0.08 -22.50
N ARG A 202 4.14 1.22 -22.14
CA ARG A 202 5.29 2.16 -22.12
C ARG A 202 6.33 1.76 -21.09
N TYR A 203 5.90 1.31 -19.91
CA TYR A 203 6.81 0.84 -18.88
C TYR A 203 7.71 -0.28 -19.41
N ARG A 204 7.11 -1.32 -19.99
CA ARG A 204 7.84 -2.46 -20.57
C ARG A 204 8.77 -2.06 -21.71
N ARG A 205 8.39 -1.08 -22.54
CA ARG A 205 9.19 -0.64 -23.69
C ARG A 205 10.40 0.21 -23.31
N ALA A 206 10.32 1.01 -22.25
CA ALA A 206 11.30 2.08 -22.04
C ALA A 206 11.60 2.48 -20.58
N LEU A 207 10.79 2.10 -19.59
CA LEU A 207 10.90 2.66 -18.23
C LEU A 207 11.40 1.68 -17.16
N VAL A 208 11.55 0.39 -17.48
CA VAL A 208 12.04 -0.61 -16.52
C VAL A 208 13.31 -0.17 -15.77
N ASP A 209 14.28 0.39 -16.49
CA ASP A 209 15.56 0.87 -15.94
C ASP A 209 15.52 2.33 -15.45
N ARG A 210 14.37 3.00 -15.61
CA ARG A 210 14.16 4.40 -15.21
C ARG A 210 13.30 4.53 -13.96
N MET A 211 12.52 3.50 -13.60
CA MET A 211 11.64 3.57 -12.42
C MET A 211 12.40 3.67 -11.09
N GLY A 212 13.69 3.31 -11.05
CA GLY A 212 14.56 3.58 -9.90
C GLY A 212 14.81 5.08 -9.68
N ASP A 213 14.67 5.88 -10.73
CA ASP A 213 14.94 7.31 -10.70
C ASP A 213 13.79 8.13 -10.11
N VAL A 214 12.58 7.56 -10.04
CA VAL A 214 11.36 8.24 -9.57
C VAL A 214 11.10 7.89 -8.10
N PRO A 215 11.29 8.82 -7.15
CA PRO A 215 10.96 8.59 -5.74
C PRO A 215 9.45 8.46 -5.55
N THR A 216 9.03 7.73 -4.52
CA THR A 216 7.63 7.65 -4.13
C THR A 216 7.44 8.19 -2.73
N LEU A 217 6.52 9.14 -2.56
CA LEU A 217 6.10 9.70 -1.29
C LEU A 217 4.75 9.08 -0.87
N ILE A 218 4.74 8.43 0.28
CA ILE A 218 3.57 7.75 0.85
C ILE A 218 3.04 8.57 2.03
N THR A 219 1.82 9.07 1.91
CA THR A 219 1.20 9.93 2.91
C THR A 219 0.01 9.24 3.57
N GLY A 220 -0.26 9.59 4.82
CA GLY A 220 -1.47 9.18 5.52
C GLY A 220 -1.29 9.09 7.02
N GLU A 221 -2.41 8.97 7.73
CA GLU A 221 -2.44 8.95 9.19
C GLU A 221 -1.59 7.80 9.79
N THR A 222 -1.28 7.90 11.07
CA THR A 222 -0.58 6.81 11.77
C THR A 222 -1.45 5.56 11.78
N GLY A 223 -0.83 4.39 11.52
CA GLY A 223 -1.52 3.10 11.58
C GLY A 223 -2.31 2.70 10.32
N THR A 224 -2.21 3.45 9.22
CA THR A 224 -2.86 3.12 7.93
C THR A 224 -2.09 2.12 7.06
N GLY A 225 -0.86 1.73 7.45
CA GLY A 225 -0.06 0.73 6.72
C GLY A 225 0.90 1.30 5.67
N LYS A 226 1.44 2.51 5.85
CA LYS A 226 2.41 3.12 4.92
C LYS A 226 3.63 2.24 4.62
N GLU A 227 4.21 1.57 5.62
CA GLU A 227 5.33 0.64 5.42
C GLU A 227 4.91 -0.56 4.53
N LEU A 228 3.69 -1.07 4.69
CA LEU A 228 3.18 -2.18 3.88
C LEU A 228 3.06 -1.77 2.41
N VAL A 229 2.64 -0.53 2.14
CA VAL A 229 2.63 0.06 0.80
C VAL A 229 4.04 0.18 0.23
N ALA A 230 4.99 0.74 0.99
CA ALA A 230 6.38 0.87 0.56
C ALA A 230 6.99 -0.50 0.23
N ARG A 231 6.77 -1.49 1.09
CA ARG A 231 7.24 -2.86 0.90
C ARG A 231 6.58 -3.50 -0.33
N ALA A 232 5.30 -3.24 -0.60
CA ALA A 232 4.63 -3.74 -1.79
C ALA A 232 5.29 -3.21 -3.07
N ILE A 233 5.65 -1.92 -3.12
CA ILE A 233 6.37 -1.33 -4.25
C ILE A 233 7.77 -1.92 -4.38
N ALA A 234 8.53 -1.94 -3.29
CA ALA A 234 9.93 -2.36 -3.28
C ALA A 234 10.12 -3.82 -3.73
N LEU A 235 9.33 -4.76 -3.18
CA LEU A 235 9.43 -6.18 -3.52
C LEU A 235 8.92 -6.51 -4.94
N SER A 236 8.33 -5.53 -5.61
CA SER A 236 7.72 -5.66 -6.93
C SER A 236 8.52 -4.98 -8.04
N ARG A 237 9.73 -4.48 -7.72
CA ARG A 237 10.65 -3.90 -8.71
C ARG A 237 11.14 -4.97 -9.68
N PHE A 238 11.41 -4.59 -10.94
CA PHE A 238 11.84 -5.51 -11.98
C PHE A 238 13.16 -6.20 -11.63
N ILE A 239 13.26 -7.50 -11.95
CA ILE A 239 14.48 -8.29 -11.80
C ILE A 239 14.68 -9.05 -13.11
N ALA A 240 15.84 -8.86 -13.72
CA ALA A 240 16.18 -9.51 -14.97
C ALA A 240 16.31 -11.03 -14.80
N PHE A 241 15.97 -11.76 -15.86
CA PHE A 241 16.17 -13.20 -15.94
C PHE A 241 17.39 -13.50 -16.81
N ASP A 242 18.37 -14.20 -16.24
CA ASP A 242 19.57 -14.67 -16.93
C ASP A 242 19.21 -15.96 -17.67
N VAL A 243 19.07 -15.88 -19.00
CA VAL A 243 18.66 -17.01 -19.85
C VAL A 243 19.70 -18.12 -19.87
N GLU A 244 20.99 -17.78 -19.82
CA GLU A 244 22.09 -18.75 -19.88
C GLU A 244 22.17 -19.55 -18.57
N ARG A 245 22.04 -18.86 -17.44
CA ARG A 245 22.01 -19.50 -16.12
C ARG A 245 20.67 -20.09 -15.78
N GLY A 246 19.59 -19.61 -16.40
CA GLY A 246 18.21 -19.99 -16.13
C GLY A 246 17.72 -19.54 -14.74
N THR A 247 18.20 -18.40 -14.25
CA THR A 247 17.93 -17.87 -12.91
C THR A 247 17.63 -16.38 -12.93
N PHE A 248 16.99 -15.85 -11.88
CA PHE A 248 16.88 -14.40 -11.69
C PHE A 248 18.19 -13.80 -11.21
N ALA A 249 18.48 -12.56 -11.62
CA ALA A 249 19.73 -11.88 -11.36
C ALA A 249 19.99 -11.61 -9.86
N GLU A 250 18.93 -11.44 -9.08
CA GLU A 250 19.01 -11.17 -7.64
C GLU A 250 17.75 -11.68 -6.92
N ASP A 251 17.84 -11.77 -5.60
CA ASP A 251 16.71 -12.13 -4.74
C ASP A 251 15.96 -10.87 -4.31
N TYR A 252 14.70 -10.77 -4.74
CA TYR A 252 13.84 -9.62 -4.45
C TYR A 252 13.61 -9.43 -2.94
N ALA A 253 13.71 -10.49 -2.13
CA ALA A 253 13.52 -10.41 -0.69
C ALA A 253 14.62 -9.58 0.00
N THR A 254 15.81 -9.51 -0.61
CA THR A 254 16.95 -8.75 -0.08
C THR A 254 17.00 -7.30 -0.58
N CYS A 255 16.08 -6.91 -1.46
CA CYS A 255 16.09 -5.63 -2.17
C CYS A 255 15.35 -4.49 -1.43
N PHE A 256 15.07 -4.62 -0.13
CA PHE A 256 14.34 -3.62 0.65
C PHE A 256 15.09 -3.29 1.94
N HIS A 257 15.56 -2.04 2.05
CA HIS A 257 16.23 -1.52 3.23
C HIS A 257 15.34 -0.44 3.85
N ALA A 258 14.89 -0.63 5.09
CA ALA A 258 14.00 0.32 5.77
C ALA A 258 14.73 1.01 6.93
N VAL A 259 14.54 2.32 7.06
CA VAL A 259 15.04 3.14 8.16
C VAL A 259 13.88 3.97 8.70
N ASN A 260 13.62 3.83 10.01
CA ASN A 260 12.68 4.69 10.70
C ASN A 260 13.42 5.90 11.28
N LEU A 261 13.14 7.08 10.73
CA LEU A 261 13.87 8.31 11.06
C LEU A 261 13.47 8.86 12.44
N ALA A 262 12.24 8.58 12.90
CA ALA A 262 11.79 9.00 14.23
C ALA A 262 12.47 8.21 15.37
N ALA A 263 13.03 7.03 15.07
CA ALA A 263 13.59 6.11 16.07
C ALA A 263 15.09 6.32 16.32
N LEU A 264 15.77 7.14 15.52
CA LEU A 264 17.23 7.26 15.52
C LEU A 264 17.66 8.71 15.73
N SER A 265 18.83 8.90 16.35
CA SER A 265 19.45 10.23 16.40
C SER A 265 19.97 10.65 15.02
N PRO A 266 20.10 11.96 14.73
CA PRO A 266 20.55 12.43 13.41
C PRO A 266 21.88 11.81 12.96
N GLY A 267 22.86 11.68 13.87
CA GLY A 267 24.15 11.06 13.53
C GLY A 267 24.05 9.56 13.20
N LEU A 268 23.14 8.84 13.86
CA LEU A 268 22.88 7.42 13.53
C LEU A 268 22.14 7.29 12.20
N ILE A 269 21.15 8.14 11.93
CA ILE A 269 20.47 8.21 10.62
C ILE A 269 21.50 8.43 9.52
N GLU A 270 22.40 9.39 9.72
CA GLU A 270 23.44 9.70 8.75
C GLU A 270 24.35 8.50 8.50
N SER A 271 24.81 7.84 9.57
CA SER A 271 25.65 6.66 9.48
C SER A 271 24.94 5.47 8.81
N GLU A 272 23.67 5.24 9.10
CA GLU A 272 22.88 4.15 8.50
C GLU A 272 22.63 4.40 7.01
N LEU A 273 22.29 5.63 6.61
CA LEU A 273 21.99 5.95 5.21
C LEU A 273 23.24 6.07 4.34
N PHE A 274 24.20 6.87 4.78
CA PHE A 274 25.37 7.25 3.98
C PHE A 274 26.59 6.36 4.24
N GLY A 275 26.66 5.69 5.40
CA GLY A 275 27.83 4.96 5.84
C GLY A 275 28.92 5.87 6.41
N HIS A 276 29.95 5.27 6.98
CA HIS A 276 31.03 6.01 7.62
C HIS A 276 32.38 5.33 7.42
N ARG A 277 33.44 6.15 7.52
CA ARG A 277 34.82 5.66 7.64
C ARG A 277 35.19 5.49 9.12
N ARG A 278 36.04 4.52 9.43
CA ARG A 278 36.64 4.35 10.75
C ARG A 278 37.26 5.67 11.23
N GLY A 279 36.96 6.02 12.48
CA GLY A 279 37.46 7.24 13.13
C GLY A 279 36.75 8.54 12.71
N SER A 280 35.67 8.48 11.94
CA SER A 280 34.89 9.67 11.54
C SER A 280 34.08 10.30 12.68
N PHE A 281 33.72 9.54 13.71
CA PHE A 281 33.10 10.01 14.95
C PHE A 281 33.42 9.05 16.11
N THR A 282 33.14 9.48 17.35
CA THR A 282 33.30 8.65 18.55
C THR A 282 32.41 7.41 18.48
N GLY A 283 33.03 6.22 18.38
CA GLY A 283 32.33 4.95 18.20
C GLY A 283 32.44 4.33 16.80
N ALA A 284 33.00 5.04 15.82
CA ALA A 284 33.28 4.53 14.48
C ALA A 284 34.53 3.62 14.49
N LEU A 285 34.40 2.40 15.04
CA LEU A 285 35.49 1.44 15.19
C LEU A 285 35.93 0.80 13.86
N GLU A 286 35.04 0.74 12.88
CA GLU A 286 35.25 0.12 11.58
C GLU A 286 34.65 0.97 10.45
N ASP A 287 34.99 0.65 9.21
CA ASP A 287 34.32 1.22 8.05
C ASP A 287 32.96 0.53 7.87
N ARG A 288 31.90 1.30 7.62
CA ARG A 288 30.56 0.76 7.37
C ARG A 288 29.95 1.35 6.10
N ALA A 289 29.47 0.47 5.22
CA ALA A 289 28.63 0.87 4.10
C ALA A 289 27.21 1.19 4.59
N GLY A 290 26.67 2.33 4.16
CA GLY A 290 25.28 2.70 4.42
C GLY A 290 24.31 2.06 3.44
N TRP A 291 23.01 2.21 3.69
CA TRP A 291 21.97 1.65 2.84
C TRP A 291 21.98 2.19 1.41
N LEU A 292 22.38 3.44 1.20
CA LEU A 292 22.53 4.01 -0.16
C LEU A 292 23.64 3.32 -0.95
N GLU A 293 24.65 2.76 -0.29
CA GLU A 293 25.73 2.02 -0.96
C GLU A 293 25.38 0.55 -1.14
N ALA A 294 24.76 -0.07 -0.13
CA ALA A 294 24.39 -1.48 -0.15
C ALA A 294 23.20 -1.78 -1.10
N CYS A 295 22.38 -0.78 -1.39
CA CYS A 295 21.19 -0.93 -2.22
C CYS A 295 21.56 -1.16 -3.70
N SER A 296 21.08 -2.28 -4.26
CA SER A 296 21.22 -2.57 -5.69
C SER A 296 20.35 -1.65 -6.56
N GLU A 297 20.60 -1.66 -7.87
CA GLU A 297 19.80 -0.90 -8.85
C GLU A 297 18.30 -1.25 -8.81
N ARG A 298 17.97 -2.51 -8.49
CA ARG A 298 16.59 -2.99 -8.32
C ARG A 298 16.12 -2.94 -6.87
N GLY A 299 16.99 -2.53 -5.95
CA GLY A 299 16.70 -2.34 -4.54
C GLY A 299 15.98 -1.02 -4.22
N SER A 300 15.41 -0.93 -3.04
CA SER A 300 14.79 0.30 -2.54
C SER A 300 15.27 0.62 -1.13
N VAL A 301 15.48 1.91 -0.86
CA VAL A 301 15.69 2.44 0.48
C VAL A 301 14.40 3.15 0.91
N PHE A 302 13.82 2.71 2.01
CA PHE A 302 12.60 3.25 2.59
C PHE A 302 12.92 4.12 3.80
N LEU A 303 12.42 5.35 3.77
CA LEU A 303 12.57 6.37 4.79
C LEU A 303 11.21 6.58 5.46
N ASP A 304 10.98 5.93 6.59
CA ASP A 304 9.75 6.12 7.36
C ASP A 304 9.85 7.37 8.24
N GLU A 305 8.73 8.08 8.37
CA GLU A 305 8.62 9.37 9.03
C GLU A 305 9.59 10.45 8.49
N ILE A 306 9.61 10.66 7.16
CA ILE A 306 10.48 11.63 6.49
C ILE A 306 10.33 13.08 6.99
N GLY A 307 9.17 13.43 7.55
CA GLY A 307 8.93 14.73 8.18
C GLY A 307 9.74 14.95 9.48
N GLU A 308 10.35 13.91 10.05
CA GLU A 308 11.24 14.00 11.22
C GLU A 308 12.71 14.24 10.83
N LEU A 309 13.03 14.30 9.53
CA LEU A 309 14.40 14.40 9.07
C LEU A 309 15.02 15.75 9.43
N ALA A 310 16.15 15.73 10.14
CA ALA A 310 16.88 16.94 10.51
C ALA A 310 17.28 17.79 9.28
N PRO A 311 17.26 19.15 9.37
CA PRO A 311 17.53 20.03 8.23
C PRO A 311 18.86 19.76 7.51
N GLU A 312 19.91 19.39 8.25
CA GLU A 312 21.23 19.10 7.67
C GLU A 312 21.21 17.83 6.81
N LEU A 313 20.40 16.84 7.21
CA LEU A 313 20.22 15.60 6.47
C LEU A 313 19.31 15.78 5.27
N GLN A 314 18.36 16.72 5.31
CA GLN A 314 17.52 17.09 4.16
C GLN A 314 18.39 17.56 2.99
N VAL A 315 19.44 18.36 3.24
CA VAL A 315 20.39 18.81 2.20
C VAL A 315 21.14 17.64 1.56
N LYS A 316 21.59 16.67 2.36
CA LYS A 316 22.30 15.49 1.85
C LYS A 316 21.38 14.58 1.06
N LEU A 317 20.15 14.38 1.52
CA LEU A 317 19.14 13.61 0.81
C LEU A 317 18.75 14.28 -0.51
N LEU A 318 18.61 15.60 -0.55
CA LEU A 318 18.38 16.35 -1.78
C LEU A 318 19.48 16.06 -2.81
N ARG A 319 20.76 16.11 -2.40
CA ARG A 319 21.88 15.77 -3.30
C ARG A 319 21.78 14.35 -3.85
N VAL A 320 21.35 13.38 -3.05
CA VAL A 320 21.12 11.99 -3.51
C VAL A 320 20.01 11.93 -4.55
N LEU A 321 18.89 12.62 -4.31
CA LEU A 321 17.74 12.60 -5.22
C LEU A 321 18.04 13.28 -6.56
N GLU A 322 18.83 14.37 -6.53
CA GLU A 322 19.15 15.15 -7.73
C GLU A 322 20.32 14.60 -8.53
N GLN A 323 21.45 14.33 -7.85
CA GLN A 323 22.71 13.97 -8.51
C GLN A 323 22.96 12.47 -8.51
N ARG A 324 22.18 11.69 -7.76
CA ARG A 324 22.43 10.26 -7.52
C ARG A 324 23.79 9.99 -6.89
N THR A 325 24.38 10.99 -6.22
CA THR A 325 25.69 10.87 -5.57
C THR A 325 25.65 11.25 -4.10
N PHE A 326 26.51 10.62 -3.31
CA PHE A 326 26.70 10.91 -1.89
C PHE A 326 28.13 10.60 -1.44
N GLN A 327 28.44 10.94 -0.19
CA GLN A 327 29.73 10.69 0.46
C GLN A 327 29.48 10.02 1.81
N ARG A 328 30.39 9.12 2.23
CA ARG A 328 30.37 8.59 3.61
C ARG A 328 30.80 9.67 4.60
N ILE A 329 30.42 9.52 5.86
CA ILE A 329 30.90 10.38 6.94
C ILE A 329 32.42 10.23 7.06
N GLY A 330 33.13 11.36 7.02
CA GLY A 330 34.60 11.41 7.08
C GLY A 330 35.31 10.97 5.79
N GLU A 331 34.60 10.89 4.66
CA GLU A 331 35.16 10.58 3.33
C GLU A 331 34.78 11.67 2.33
N THR A 332 35.69 12.03 1.42
CA THR A 332 35.42 13.01 0.33
C THR A 332 35.18 12.35 -1.03
N ARG A 333 35.24 11.01 -1.09
CA ARG A 333 35.01 10.24 -2.30
C ARG A 333 33.52 10.19 -2.60
N ASP A 334 33.15 10.67 -3.78
CA ASP A 334 31.78 10.53 -4.29
C ASP A 334 31.45 9.07 -4.61
N ARG A 335 30.25 8.65 -4.22
CA ARG A 335 29.65 7.34 -4.43
C ARG A 335 28.30 7.53 -5.10
N ARG A 336 27.82 6.53 -5.85
CA ARG A 336 26.56 6.60 -6.60
C ARG A 336 25.48 5.74 -5.96
N PHE A 337 24.27 6.28 -5.83
CA PHE A 337 23.07 5.53 -5.46
C PHE A 337 22.32 5.08 -6.72
N ALA A 338 22.05 3.78 -6.82
CA ALA A 338 21.38 3.18 -7.98
C ALA A 338 19.91 2.77 -7.72
N GLY A 339 19.51 2.67 -6.45
CA GLY A 339 18.19 2.17 -6.07
C GLY A 339 17.05 3.21 -6.21
N LYS A 340 15.88 2.86 -5.66
CA LYS A 340 14.72 3.75 -5.54
C LYS A 340 14.58 4.26 -4.11
N ILE A 341 14.24 5.53 -3.94
CA ILE A 341 13.85 6.09 -2.65
C ILE A 341 12.33 5.97 -2.50
N LEU A 342 11.91 5.39 -1.38
CA LEU A 342 10.54 5.40 -0.91
C LEU A 342 10.53 6.21 0.39
N ALA A 343 9.63 7.18 0.52
CA ALA A 343 9.50 7.97 1.74
C ALA A 343 8.07 7.88 2.26
N ALA A 344 7.88 7.89 3.57
CA ALA A 344 6.57 7.94 4.18
C ALA A 344 6.47 8.97 5.29
N THR A 345 5.30 9.58 5.47
CA THR A 345 5.05 10.46 6.62
C THR A 345 3.56 10.56 6.94
N ASN A 346 3.24 10.85 8.20
CA ASN A 346 1.93 11.28 8.65
C ASN A 346 1.80 12.82 8.82
N ARG A 347 2.90 13.56 8.71
CA ARG A 347 2.91 15.02 8.86
C ARG A 347 2.36 15.69 7.61
N ASP A 348 1.80 16.88 7.80
CA ASP A 348 1.46 17.77 6.70
C ASP A 348 2.74 18.49 6.24
N LEU A 349 3.37 17.98 5.18
CA LEU A 349 4.61 18.55 4.68
C LEU A 349 4.44 19.99 4.17
N ALA A 350 3.24 20.41 3.75
CA ALA A 350 3.02 21.80 3.36
C ALA A 350 3.13 22.72 4.59
N ALA A 351 2.50 22.35 5.70
CA ALA A 351 2.63 23.07 6.96
C ALA A 351 4.07 23.04 7.51
N GLU A 352 4.79 21.92 7.36
CA GLU A 352 6.20 21.84 7.77
C GLU A 352 7.12 22.74 6.90
N ILE A 353 6.78 22.96 5.63
CA ILE A 353 7.46 23.91 4.75
C ILE A 353 7.18 25.35 5.19
N ASP A 354 5.91 25.69 5.42
CA ASP A 354 5.50 27.02 5.87
C ASP A 354 6.18 27.41 7.20
N ASP A 355 6.35 26.43 8.09
CA ASP A 355 7.04 26.60 9.36
C ASP A 355 8.59 26.53 9.26
N GLY A 356 9.15 26.35 8.07
CA GLY A 356 10.59 26.28 7.83
C GLY A 356 11.29 25.02 8.38
N ARG A 357 10.53 23.98 8.74
CA ARG A 357 11.06 22.70 9.26
C ARG A 357 11.36 21.70 8.16
N PHE A 358 10.74 21.84 7.00
CA PHE A 358 10.98 21.01 5.83
C PHE A 358 11.30 21.86 4.61
N ARG A 359 12.25 21.42 3.78
CA ARG A 359 12.64 22.19 2.60
C ARG A 359 11.68 21.93 1.43
N GLU A 360 11.25 23.02 0.81
CA GLU A 360 10.39 23.01 -0.37
C GLU A 360 11.05 22.27 -1.57
N ASP A 361 12.35 22.49 -1.80
CA ASP A 361 13.08 21.83 -2.89
C ASP A 361 13.14 20.30 -2.73
N LEU A 362 13.35 19.81 -1.51
CA LEU A 362 13.32 18.39 -1.18
C LEU A 362 11.91 17.81 -1.39
N PHE A 363 10.87 18.52 -0.96
CA PHE A 363 9.49 18.09 -1.17
C PHE A 363 9.19 17.85 -2.65
N TYR A 364 9.52 18.80 -3.52
CA TYR A 364 9.27 18.68 -4.95
C TYR A 364 10.07 17.55 -5.62
N ARG A 365 11.23 17.16 -5.07
CA ARG A 365 11.96 15.98 -5.53
C ARG A 365 11.34 14.66 -5.07
N LEU A 366 10.69 14.65 -3.90
CA LEU A 366 10.07 13.44 -3.34
C LEU A 366 8.66 13.19 -3.91
N CYS A 367 7.88 14.24 -4.20
CA CYS A 367 6.46 14.12 -4.52
C CYS A 367 6.15 13.78 -5.99
N ALA A 368 7.14 13.33 -6.77
CA ALA A 368 6.95 12.97 -8.18
C ALA A 368 5.93 11.84 -8.37
N ASP A 369 5.91 10.88 -7.44
CA ASP A 369 4.90 9.83 -7.31
C ASP A 369 4.35 9.88 -5.88
N ALA A 370 3.08 10.24 -5.73
CA ALA A 370 2.44 10.47 -4.44
C ALA A 370 1.30 9.48 -4.20
N VAL A 371 1.43 8.66 -3.16
CA VAL A 371 0.47 7.64 -2.78
C VAL A 371 -0.13 7.97 -1.42
N ARG A 372 -1.46 8.15 -1.34
CA ARG A 372 -2.17 8.40 -0.08
C ARG A 372 -2.81 7.11 0.42
N THR A 373 -2.47 6.68 1.64
CA THR A 373 -3.19 5.59 2.31
C THR A 373 -4.49 6.09 2.92
N PRO A 374 -5.64 5.43 2.69
CA PRO A 374 -6.90 5.79 3.32
C PRO A 374 -6.91 5.38 4.80
N THR A 375 -7.65 6.12 5.59
CA THR A 375 -7.95 5.79 6.98
C THR A 375 -8.92 4.60 7.07
N LEU A 376 -8.95 3.92 8.21
CA LEU A 376 -9.90 2.84 8.43
C LEU A 376 -11.35 3.38 8.42
N ARG A 377 -11.57 4.58 8.97
CA ARG A 377 -12.89 5.24 8.91
C ARG A 377 -13.36 5.52 7.48
N GLU A 378 -12.48 5.96 6.58
CA GLU A 378 -12.85 6.20 5.17
C GLU A 378 -13.23 4.88 4.48
N GLN A 379 -12.53 3.79 4.80
CA GLN A 379 -12.85 2.46 4.26
C GLN A 379 -14.18 1.93 4.80
N LEU A 380 -14.43 2.03 6.11
CA LEU A 380 -15.66 1.56 6.73
C LEU A 380 -16.87 2.44 6.40
N ALA A 381 -16.68 3.74 6.13
CA ALA A 381 -17.76 4.61 5.66
C ALA A 381 -18.23 4.24 4.25
N ASP A 382 -17.32 3.77 3.39
CA ASP A 382 -17.62 3.31 2.04
C ASP A 382 -18.20 1.89 2.01
N ALA A 383 -17.64 0.99 2.83
CA ALA A 383 -18.08 -0.41 2.94
C ALA A 383 -18.13 -0.86 4.41
N PRO A 384 -19.23 -0.57 5.15
CA PRO A 384 -19.37 -0.97 6.55
C PRO A 384 -19.26 -2.50 6.77
N ASP A 385 -19.80 -3.27 5.82
CA ASP A 385 -19.81 -4.73 5.83
C ASP A 385 -18.43 -5.36 5.54
N ASP A 386 -17.38 -4.55 5.32
CA ASP A 386 -16.01 -5.02 5.08
C ASP A 386 -15.22 -5.24 6.38
N LEU A 387 -15.72 -4.75 7.53
CA LEU A 387 -15.08 -4.96 8.83
C LEU A 387 -14.82 -6.45 9.14
N PRO A 388 -15.77 -7.40 8.96
CA PRO A 388 -15.53 -8.82 9.19
C PRO A 388 -14.39 -9.38 8.32
N ASN A 389 -14.28 -8.94 7.06
CA ASN A 389 -13.20 -9.36 6.17
C ASN A 389 -11.85 -8.85 6.68
N LEU A 390 -11.76 -7.59 7.07
CA LEU A 390 -10.55 -7.01 7.67
C LEU A 390 -10.15 -7.75 8.96
N LEU A 391 -11.13 -8.04 9.82
CA LEU A 391 -10.93 -8.82 11.04
C LEU A 391 -10.44 -10.22 10.74
N LEU A 392 -11.02 -10.91 9.76
CA LEU A 392 -10.65 -12.28 9.41
C LEU A 392 -9.19 -12.39 8.95
N VAL A 393 -8.72 -11.44 8.14
CA VAL A 393 -7.32 -11.37 7.72
C VAL A 393 -6.38 -11.18 8.91
N ILE A 394 -6.77 -10.36 9.90
CA ILE A 394 -5.97 -10.15 11.11
C ILE A 394 -6.03 -11.41 11.99
N ALA A 395 -7.22 -11.98 12.19
CA ALA A 395 -7.45 -13.16 13.01
C ALA A 395 -6.67 -14.37 12.49
N ARG A 396 -6.65 -14.62 11.17
CA ARG A 396 -5.82 -15.70 10.56
C ARG A 396 -4.34 -15.55 10.88
N ARG A 397 -3.84 -14.31 10.91
CA ARG A 397 -2.42 -14.03 11.26
C ARG A 397 -2.14 -14.19 12.76
N VAL A 398 -3.13 -13.94 13.61
CA VAL A 398 -2.96 -13.94 15.07
C VAL A 398 -3.25 -15.31 15.68
N ALA A 399 -4.26 -16.03 15.19
CA ALA A 399 -4.79 -17.27 15.75
C ALA A 399 -4.71 -18.49 14.81
N GLY A 400 -4.31 -18.31 13.55
CA GLY A 400 -4.33 -19.38 12.53
C GLY A 400 -5.68 -19.51 11.84
N ASP A 401 -5.76 -20.34 10.80
CA ASP A 401 -6.94 -20.43 9.93
C ASP A 401 -8.16 -21.08 10.64
N ASP A 402 -7.93 -22.03 11.55
CA ASP A 402 -8.99 -22.78 12.22
C ASP A 402 -9.76 -21.94 13.26
N GLU A 403 -9.04 -21.14 14.07
CA GLU A 403 -9.62 -20.32 15.14
C GLU A 403 -10.07 -18.93 14.66
N ALA A 404 -9.64 -18.51 13.47
CA ALA A 404 -9.90 -17.16 12.98
C ALA A 404 -11.40 -16.82 12.88
N PRO A 405 -12.30 -17.68 12.37
CA PRO A 405 -13.73 -17.36 12.30
C PRO A 405 -14.35 -17.10 13.68
N ALA A 406 -14.03 -17.94 14.67
CA ALA A 406 -14.54 -17.78 16.04
C ALA A 406 -14.04 -16.47 16.68
N LEU A 407 -12.76 -16.15 16.48
CA LEU A 407 -12.19 -14.90 16.98
C LEU A 407 -12.81 -13.66 16.32
N VAL A 408 -13.17 -13.72 15.04
CA VAL A 408 -13.89 -12.62 14.36
C VAL A 408 -15.23 -12.35 15.07
N ASP A 409 -16.01 -13.39 15.35
CA ASP A 409 -17.30 -13.26 16.04
C ASP A 409 -17.16 -12.70 17.46
N GLU A 410 -16.10 -13.09 18.18
CA GLU A 410 -15.77 -12.50 19.49
C GLU A 410 -15.44 -11.02 19.41
N VAL A 411 -14.61 -10.63 18.44
CA VAL A 411 -14.21 -9.23 18.25
C VAL A 411 -15.41 -8.38 17.84
N GLN A 412 -16.23 -8.84 16.91
CA GLN A 412 -17.43 -8.10 16.50
C GLN A 412 -18.39 -7.85 17.66
N ARG A 413 -18.63 -8.87 18.51
CA ARG A 413 -19.44 -8.71 19.73
C ARG A 413 -18.81 -7.70 20.70
N CYS A 414 -17.49 -7.74 20.87
CA CYS A 414 -16.78 -6.78 21.71
C CYS A 414 -16.90 -5.34 21.17
N VAL A 415 -16.69 -5.13 19.87
CA VAL A 415 -16.80 -3.82 19.23
C VAL A 415 -18.21 -3.26 19.36
N ALA A 416 -19.23 -4.08 19.09
CA ALA A 416 -20.63 -3.67 19.22
C ALA A 416 -21.00 -3.30 20.67
N ARG A 417 -20.49 -4.04 21.66
CA ARG A 417 -20.75 -3.79 23.09
C ARG A 417 -19.99 -2.58 23.64
N ASP A 418 -18.69 -2.47 23.33
CA ASP A 418 -17.76 -1.59 24.06
C ASP A 418 -17.40 -0.30 23.30
N LEU A 419 -17.54 -0.25 21.97
CA LEU A 419 -17.11 0.88 21.13
C LEU A 419 -18.24 1.55 20.36
N GLY A 420 -19.23 0.77 19.90
CA GLY A 420 -20.28 1.22 19.00
C GLY A 420 -19.89 1.14 17.51
N ALA A 421 -20.90 1.17 16.63
CA ALA A 421 -20.71 1.03 15.18
C ALA A 421 -19.93 2.20 14.55
N ASP A 422 -20.08 3.40 15.10
CA ASP A 422 -19.47 4.64 14.57
C ASP A 422 -18.10 4.96 15.17
N TYR A 423 -17.45 3.99 15.83
CA TYR A 423 -16.13 4.21 16.40
C TYR A 423 -15.12 4.58 15.30
N ALA A 424 -14.48 5.74 15.45
CA ALA A 424 -13.67 6.35 14.39
C ALA A 424 -12.32 5.66 14.10
N TRP A 425 -11.91 4.69 14.92
CA TRP A 425 -10.61 4.00 14.82
C TRP A 425 -9.42 4.96 14.67
N PRO A 426 -9.15 5.85 15.64
CA PRO A 426 -8.08 6.85 15.56
C PRO A 426 -6.66 6.29 15.34
N GLY A 427 -6.41 5.02 15.68
CA GLY A 427 -5.15 4.33 15.38
C GLY A 427 -5.23 3.43 14.14
N ASN A 428 -6.28 3.57 13.33
CA ASN A 428 -6.51 2.90 12.06
C ASN A 428 -6.35 1.36 12.18
N VAL A 429 -5.77 0.72 11.18
CA VAL A 429 -5.61 -0.75 11.12
C VAL A 429 -4.70 -1.26 12.26
N ARG A 430 -3.73 -0.45 12.72
CA ARG A 430 -2.90 -0.81 13.87
C ARG A 430 -3.74 -0.94 15.14
N GLU A 431 -4.70 -0.04 15.37
CA GLU A 431 -5.63 -0.15 16.50
C GLU A 431 -6.55 -1.35 16.36
N LEU A 432 -7.06 -1.62 15.15
CA LEU A 432 -7.87 -2.80 14.87
C LEU A 432 -7.12 -4.10 15.21
N GLU A 433 -5.84 -4.19 14.84
CA GLU A 433 -4.99 -5.33 15.20
C GLU A 433 -4.79 -5.46 16.72
N GLN A 434 -4.58 -4.34 17.42
CA GLN A 434 -4.51 -4.35 18.88
C GLN A 434 -5.85 -4.78 19.52
N CYS A 435 -6.98 -4.37 18.95
CA CYS A 435 -8.30 -4.79 19.39
C CYS A 435 -8.46 -6.31 19.28
N VAL A 436 -8.14 -6.90 18.11
CA VAL A 436 -8.19 -8.36 17.91
C VAL A 436 -7.32 -9.10 18.93
N ARG A 437 -6.07 -8.66 19.12
CA ARG A 437 -5.16 -9.27 20.11
C ARG A 437 -5.68 -9.12 21.55
N SER A 438 -6.26 -7.97 21.89
CA SER A 438 -6.82 -7.72 23.22
C SER A 438 -8.04 -8.60 23.50
N VAL A 439 -8.93 -8.79 22.52
CA VAL A 439 -10.07 -9.68 22.64
C VAL A 439 -9.62 -11.13 22.77
N LEU A 440 -8.67 -11.58 21.95
CA LEU A 440 -8.11 -12.93 22.06
C LEU A 440 -7.56 -13.22 23.47
N VAL A 441 -6.85 -12.27 24.07
CA VAL A 441 -6.19 -12.47 25.38
C VAL A 441 -7.10 -12.18 26.57
N ARG A 442 -8.01 -11.20 26.46
CA ARG A 442 -8.78 -10.64 27.59
C ARG A 442 -10.30 -10.68 27.42
N GLY A 443 -10.81 -11.04 26.25
CA GLY A 443 -12.25 -11.01 25.92
C GLY A 443 -12.87 -9.61 25.85
N THR A 444 -12.06 -8.55 25.92
CA THR A 444 -12.50 -7.16 25.86
C THR A 444 -11.40 -6.25 25.29
N TYR A 445 -11.82 -5.13 24.73
CA TYR A 445 -10.94 -4.06 24.31
C TYR A 445 -11.52 -2.70 24.77
N ARG A 446 -10.68 -1.90 25.43
CA ARG A 446 -11.06 -0.56 25.91
C ARG A 446 -9.94 0.43 25.55
N PRO A 447 -10.15 1.30 24.56
CA PRO A 447 -9.15 2.27 24.15
C PRO A 447 -8.85 3.27 25.27
N GLU A 448 -7.59 3.67 25.42
CA GLU A 448 -7.21 4.72 26.38
C GLU A 448 -7.79 6.09 26.02
N ARG A 449 -8.08 6.36 24.73
CA ARG A 449 -8.80 7.59 24.36
C ARG A 449 -10.23 7.62 24.89
N THR A 450 -10.87 6.45 24.99
CA THR A 450 -12.16 6.31 25.68
C THR A 450 -11.99 6.53 27.17
N ARG A 451 -10.85 6.15 27.78
CA ARG A 451 -10.50 6.63 29.12
C ARG A 451 -10.39 8.15 29.12
N ARG A 452 -9.63 8.82 28.25
CA ARG A 452 -9.51 10.30 28.29
C ARG A 452 -10.82 11.06 28.04
N ARG A 453 -11.77 10.49 27.28
CA ARG A 453 -13.16 11.00 27.17
C ARG A 453 -14.03 10.64 28.38
N ALA A 454 -13.70 9.56 29.10
CA ALA A 454 -14.40 9.06 30.28
C ALA A 454 -13.74 9.39 31.64
N THR A 455 -12.53 9.95 31.65
CA THR A 455 -11.75 10.29 32.83
C THR A 455 -11.57 11.81 32.82
N GLY A 456 -12.43 12.48 33.59
CA GLY A 456 -11.94 13.55 34.45
C GLY A 456 -12.25 15.00 34.09
N GLY A 457 -13.24 15.30 33.25
CA GLY A 457 -13.49 16.70 32.88
C GLY A 457 -14.95 17.07 32.66
N LEU A 458 -15.32 18.29 33.08
CA LEU A 458 -16.64 18.90 32.85
C LEU A 458 -17.11 18.76 31.40
N ALA A 459 -16.21 18.84 30.42
CA ALA A 459 -16.54 18.72 29.01
C ALA A 459 -17.08 17.32 28.63
N GLY A 460 -16.57 16.26 29.25
CA GLY A 460 -17.05 14.89 29.01
C GLY A 460 -18.39 14.61 29.70
N GLU A 461 -18.60 15.16 30.88
CA GLU A 461 -19.85 15.05 31.63
C GLU A 461 -20.98 15.85 30.97
N LEU A 462 -20.70 17.08 30.52
CA LEU A 462 -21.65 17.91 29.79
C LEU A 462 -22.03 17.29 28.45
N ALA A 463 -21.06 16.76 27.69
CA ALA A 463 -21.35 16.15 26.39
C ALA A 463 -22.33 14.98 26.51
N ARG A 464 -22.08 14.06 27.47
CA ARG A 464 -22.97 12.91 27.71
C ARG A 464 -24.36 13.35 28.16
N ALA A 465 -24.43 14.25 29.14
CA ALA A 465 -25.70 14.63 29.71
C ALA A 465 -26.56 15.49 28.75
N ILE A 466 -25.94 16.13 27.75
CA ILE A 466 -26.63 16.75 26.61
C ILE A 466 -27.12 15.69 25.62
N GLU A 467 -26.27 14.72 25.25
CA GLU A 467 -26.63 13.62 24.34
C GLU A 467 -27.79 12.76 24.89
N ASP A 468 -27.78 12.50 26.20
CA ASP A 468 -28.82 11.73 26.90
C ASP A 468 -30.10 12.56 27.17
N GLY A 469 -30.13 13.85 26.84
CA GLY A 469 -31.26 14.74 27.10
C GLY A 469 -31.57 14.94 28.60
N ALA A 470 -30.60 14.68 29.47
CA ALA A 470 -30.78 14.59 30.91
C ALA A 470 -30.62 15.94 31.66
N LEU A 471 -30.23 17.02 30.96
CA LEU A 471 -30.00 18.35 31.55
C LEU A 471 -31.07 19.36 31.14
N GLY A 472 -31.65 20.05 32.13
CA GLY A 472 -32.37 21.28 31.89
C GLY A 472 -31.44 22.47 31.65
N ALA A 473 -31.99 23.57 31.11
CA ALA A 473 -31.23 24.80 30.87
C ALA A 473 -30.62 25.36 32.17
N ASP A 474 -31.30 25.21 33.30
CA ASP A 474 -30.80 25.68 34.59
C ASP A 474 -29.59 24.88 35.08
N ASP A 475 -29.62 23.56 34.87
CA ASP A 475 -28.56 22.64 35.29
C ASP A 475 -27.26 22.91 34.52
N LEU A 476 -27.36 23.18 33.22
CA LEU A 476 -26.22 23.51 32.37
C LEU A 476 -25.55 24.81 32.82
N VAL A 477 -26.34 25.85 33.13
CA VAL A 477 -25.82 27.11 33.66
C VAL A 477 -25.20 26.90 35.04
N ARG A 478 -25.81 26.10 35.91
CA ARG A 478 -25.31 25.78 37.26
C ARG A 478 -23.96 25.05 37.21
N LEU A 479 -23.84 24.05 36.34
CA LEU A 479 -22.62 23.27 36.12
C LEU A 479 -21.47 24.14 35.61
N TYR A 480 -21.72 24.93 34.56
CA TYR A 480 -20.71 25.79 33.97
C TYR A 480 -20.31 26.94 34.91
N CYS A 481 -21.28 27.55 35.59
CA CYS A 481 -21.05 28.61 36.58
C CYS A 481 -20.15 28.13 37.73
N THR A 482 -20.40 26.92 38.25
CA THR A 482 -19.60 26.33 39.33
C THR A 482 -18.15 26.07 38.89
N HIS A 483 -17.93 25.64 37.65
CA HIS A 483 -16.58 25.40 37.10
C HIS A 483 -15.78 26.68 36.88
N VAL A 484 -16.42 27.73 36.35
CA VAL A 484 -15.76 29.04 36.16
C VAL A 484 -15.43 29.68 37.52
N TYR A 485 -16.31 29.52 38.51
CA TYR A 485 -16.04 29.98 39.87
C TYR A 485 -14.87 29.23 40.53
N ALA A 486 -14.79 27.90 40.38
CA ALA A 486 -13.69 27.11 40.95
C ALA A 486 -12.31 27.57 40.48
N ARG A 487 -12.21 28.11 39.26
CA ARG A 487 -10.96 28.64 38.67
C ARG A 487 -10.67 30.10 39.01
N THR A 488 -11.71 30.93 39.08
CA THR A 488 -11.53 32.38 39.31
C THR A 488 -11.54 32.74 40.78
N ARG A 489 -12.15 31.91 41.63
CA ARG A 489 -12.36 32.13 43.08
C ARG A 489 -12.99 33.49 43.41
N SER A 490 -13.68 34.10 42.43
CA SER A 490 -14.25 35.44 42.54
C SER A 490 -15.60 35.48 41.84
N TYR A 491 -16.63 35.90 42.60
CA TYR A 491 -17.99 36.05 42.09
C TYR A 491 -18.09 37.14 41.02
N GLU A 492 -17.31 38.23 41.15
CA GLU A 492 -17.31 39.34 40.19
C GLU A 492 -16.61 38.98 38.89
N GLU A 493 -15.48 38.27 38.97
CA GLU A 493 -14.77 37.78 37.78
C GLU A 493 -15.57 36.70 37.05
N THR A 494 -16.20 35.79 37.80
CA THR A 494 -17.10 34.77 37.24
C THR A 494 -18.29 35.42 36.53
N GLY A 495 -18.94 36.40 37.19
CA GLY A 495 -20.08 37.12 36.63
C GLY A 495 -19.72 37.86 35.34
N ARG A 496 -18.57 38.55 35.34
CA ARG A 496 -18.06 39.25 34.14
C ARG A 496 -17.85 38.30 32.96
N ARG A 497 -17.26 37.12 33.19
CA ARG A 497 -16.99 36.13 32.14
C ARG A 497 -18.25 35.47 31.58
N LEU A 498 -19.27 35.29 32.42
CA LEU A 498 -20.51 34.62 32.06
C LEU A 498 -21.62 35.58 31.62
N GLY A 499 -21.40 36.89 31.70
CA GLY A 499 -22.45 37.89 31.49
C GLY A 499 -23.56 37.83 32.53
N LEU A 500 -23.24 37.39 33.75
CA LEU A 500 -24.20 37.24 34.86
C LEU A 500 -23.90 38.21 36.00
N ASP A 501 -24.94 38.67 36.69
CA ASP A 501 -24.77 39.43 37.94
C ASP A 501 -24.14 38.55 39.04
N ARG A 502 -23.31 39.17 39.90
CA ARG A 502 -22.67 38.52 41.05
C ARG A 502 -23.67 37.73 41.92
N ARG A 503 -24.88 38.25 42.12
CA ARG A 503 -25.93 37.58 42.92
C ARG A 503 -26.43 36.32 42.23
N THR A 504 -26.56 36.34 40.91
CA THR A 504 -26.95 35.20 40.08
C THR A 504 -25.88 34.11 40.10
N VAL A 505 -24.60 34.49 39.99
CA VAL A 505 -23.47 33.55 40.15
C VAL A 505 -23.56 32.85 41.49
N LYS A 506 -23.75 33.61 42.59
CA LYS A 506 -23.86 33.04 43.94
C LYS A 506 -25.07 32.10 44.10
N ALA A 507 -26.20 32.42 43.48
CA ALA A 507 -27.40 31.60 43.51
C ALA A 507 -27.28 30.29 42.71
N LYS A 508 -26.47 30.30 41.64
CA LYS A 508 -26.26 29.16 40.73
C LYS A 508 -24.99 28.34 41.04
N LEU A 509 -24.41 28.48 42.22
CA LEU A 509 -23.32 27.60 42.64
C LEU A 509 -23.84 26.29 43.21
N ASP A 510 -23.34 25.18 42.65
CA ASP A 510 -23.47 23.86 43.25
C ASP A 510 -22.32 23.64 44.25
N ARG A 511 -22.66 23.61 45.55
CA ARG A 511 -21.67 23.49 46.63
C ARG A 511 -21.05 22.10 46.72
N GLU A 512 -21.82 21.04 46.42
CA GLU A 512 -21.31 19.66 46.45
C GLU A 512 -20.34 19.41 45.31
N ARG A 513 -20.59 20.03 44.16
CA ARG A 513 -19.67 19.96 43.02
C ARG A 513 -18.43 20.83 43.22
N LEU A 514 -18.58 22.02 43.82
CA LEU A 514 -17.46 22.89 44.14
C LEU A 514 -16.46 22.19 45.07
N ALA A 515 -16.93 21.47 46.09
CA ALA A 515 -16.08 20.68 46.98
C ALA A 515 -15.31 19.59 46.21
N ARG A 516 -15.98 18.85 45.31
CA ARG A 516 -15.33 17.83 44.46
C ARG A 516 -14.24 18.40 43.54
N LEU A 517 -14.43 19.62 43.03
CA LEU A 517 -13.44 20.32 42.20
C LEU A 517 -12.28 20.89 43.02
N GLU A 518 -12.45 21.05 44.34
CA GLU A 518 -11.44 21.54 45.28
C GLU A 518 -10.53 20.40 45.78
N ASP A 519 -11.06 19.19 45.91
CA ASP A 519 -10.36 18.01 46.46
C ASP A 519 -9.46 17.27 45.46
N GLY A 520 -9.43 17.67 44.18
CA GLY A 520 -8.43 17.21 43.21
C GLY A 520 -8.69 15.85 42.53
N ASP A 521 -9.86 15.24 42.70
CA ASP A 521 -10.30 14.05 41.94
C ASP A 521 -10.85 14.45 40.55
N ALA A 522 -9.98 15.00 39.70
CA ALA A 522 -10.26 15.28 38.27
C ALA A 522 -9.41 14.39 37.36
#